data_AF-A0A8J4SPY3-F1
#
_entry.id   AF-A0A8J4SPY3-F1
#
_cell.length_a   1.000
_cell.length_b   1.000
_cell.length_c   1.000
_cell.angle_alpha   90.00
_cell.angle_beta   90.00
_cell.angle_gamma   90.00
#
_symmetry.space_group_name_H-M   'P 1'
#
loop_
_entity.id
_entity.type
_entity.pdbx_description
1 polymer ?
#
loop_
_entity_poly.entity_id
_entity_poly.type
_entity_poly.pdbx_seq_one_letter_code
_entity_poly.pdbx_strand_id
1 'polypeptide(L)'
;MRHSTVLFKSLHVLLLITCKSLDPVKSTISTDEKELILSVHNVAREELLNCTFPGQPAAKTMPAFVWQDSLAGTARNLSESCVFQHNDNADRIVDNYTYVGQNLAGAPTVEM
;
A
#
# COMPACT_ATOMS: atom_id res chain seq x y z
N MET A 1 7.92 32.22 -16.88
CA MET A 1 7.41 31.43 -15.75
C MET A 1 7.22 30.01 -16.24
N ARG A 2 8.15 29.10 -15.94
CA ARG A 2 8.11 27.72 -16.43
C ARG A 2 7.37 26.86 -15.41
N HIS A 3 6.26 26.27 -15.84
CA HIS A 3 5.61 25.18 -15.13
C HIS A 3 6.51 23.95 -15.19
N SER A 4 6.99 23.47 -14.04
CA SER A 4 7.60 22.15 -13.92
C SER A 4 6.58 21.21 -13.32
N THR A 5 5.96 20.42 -14.19
CA THR A 5 5.12 19.28 -13.84
C THR A 5 6.00 18.24 -13.15
N VAL A 6 5.82 18.03 -11.85
CA VAL A 6 6.53 17.00 -11.08
C VAL A 6 5.85 15.66 -11.37
N LEU A 7 6.49 14.86 -12.22
CA LEU A 7 6.09 13.48 -12.48
C LEU A 7 6.53 12.63 -11.28
N PHE A 8 5.59 12.30 -10.39
CA PHE A 8 5.81 11.35 -9.30
C PHE A 8 5.99 9.94 -9.87
N LYS A 9 7.23 9.45 -9.94
CA LYS A 9 7.50 8.03 -10.17
C LYS A 9 7.27 7.29 -8.84
N SER A 10 6.08 6.70 -8.74
CA SER A 10 5.62 5.94 -7.58
C SER A 10 6.43 4.66 -7.41
N LEU A 11 6.99 4.48 -6.21
CA LEU A 11 7.57 3.23 -5.73
C LEU A 11 6.43 2.21 -5.56
N HIS A 12 6.53 1.09 -6.28
CA HIS A 12 5.48 0.09 -6.36
C HIS A 12 5.61 -0.89 -5.20
N VAL A 13 4.79 -0.71 -4.17
CA VAL A 13 4.49 -1.77 -3.22
C VAL A 13 3.20 -2.43 -3.65
N LEU A 14 3.28 -3.69 -4.07
CA LEU A 14 2.21 -4.40 -4.75
C LEU A 14 1.55 -5.42 -3.80
N LEU A 15 0.31 -5.13 -3.40
CA LEU A 15 -0.60 -6.07 -2.72
C LEU A 15 -1.96 -5.96 -3.40
N LEU A 16 -2.41 -6.87 -4.28
CA LEU A 16 -3.67 -6.64 -5.03
C LEU A 16 -4.45 -7.89 -5.49
N ILE A 17 -5.77 -7.83 -5.28
CA ILE A 17 -6.79 -8.84 -5.62
C ILE A 17 -7.45 -8.55 -6.97
N THR A 18 -7.86 -9.61 -7.69
CA THR A 18 -8.51 -9.60 -9.00
C THR A 18 -10.05 -9.48 -8.91
N CYS A 19 -10.65 -8.72 -9.83
CA CYS A 19 -12.10 -8.66 -10.04
C CYS A 19 -12.43 -9.06 -11.49
N LYS A 20 -12.67 -10.35 -11.77
CA LYS A 20 -13.56 -10.87 -12.84
C LYS A 20 -13.90 -12.33 -12.58
N SER A 21 -15.14 -12.62 -12.23
CA SER A 21 -15.92 -13.89 -12.34
C SER A 21 -15.27 -15.26 -12.06
N LEU A 22 -14.06 -15.31 -11.53
CA LEU A 22 -13.48 -16.50 -10.94
C LEU A 22 -14.11 -16.64 -9.55
N ASP A 23 -14.35 -17.87 -9.10
CA ASP A 23 -14.71 -18.15 -7.69
C ASP A 23 -13.92 -17.21 -6.79
N PRO A 24 -14.53 -16.55 -5.78
CA PRO A 24 -13.83 -15.57 -4.96
C PRO A 24 -12.58 -16.26 -4.41
N VAL A 25 -11.45 -16.00 -5.06
CA VAL A 25 -10.16 -16.44 -4.58
C VAL A 25 -10.04 -15.62 -3.33
N LYS A 26 -10.33 -16.26 -2.20
CA LYS A 26 -10.02 -15.74 -0.88
C LYS A 26 -8.50 -15.69 -0.82
N SER A 27 -7.93 -14.67 -1.47
CA SER A 27 -6.50 -14.59 -1.72
C SER A 27 -5.89 -14.22 -0.39
N THR A 28 -5.43 -15.25 0.30
CA THR A 28 -4.60 -15.06 1.46
C THR A 28 -3.26 -14.59 0.92
N ILE A 29 -2.87 -13.38 1.32
CA ILE A 29 -1.52 -12.88 1.07
C ILE A 29 -0.51 -13.90 1.64
N SER A 30 0.42 -14.34 0.81
CA SER A 30 1.50 -15.23 1.23
C SER A 30 2.48 -14.50 2.15
N THR A 31 3.30 -15.28 2.87
CA THR A 31 4.38 -14.72 3.70
C THR A 31 5.35 -13.91 2.86
N ASP A 32 5.75 -14.42 1.69
CA ASP A 32 6.70 -13.78 0.79
C ASP A 32 6.16 -12.45 0.26
N GLU A 33 4.88 -12.39 -0.11
CA GLU A 33 4.23 -11.13 -0.51
C GLU A 33 4.20 -10.13 0.65
N LYS A 34 3.78 -10.57 1.86
CA LYS A 34 3.77 -9.74 3.07
C LYS A 34 5.14 -9.14 3.36
N GLU A 35 6.19 -9.96 3.27
CA GLU A 35 7.57 -9.53 3.47
C GLU A 35 8.03 -8.54 2.40
N LEU A 36 7.71 -8.82 1.13
CA LEU A 36 8.01 -7.91 0.02
C LEU A 36 7.37 -6.54 0.20
N ILE A 37 6.07 -6.51 0.54
CA ILE A 37 5.32 -5.27 0.76
C ILE A 37 5.91 -4.46 1.91
N LEU A 38 6.21 -5.11 3.04
CA LEU A 38 6.82 -4.45 4.18
C LEU A 38 8.22 -3.92 3.84
N SER A 39 9.01 -4.74 3.14
CA SER A 39 10.38 -4.43 2.73
C SER A 39 10.43 -3.20 1.82
N VAL A 40 9.64 -3.19 0.74
CA VAL A 40 9.66 -2.07 -0.22
C VAL A 40 9.23 -0.74 0.45
N HIS A 41 8.26 -0.76 1.37
CA HIS A 41 7.94 0.44 2.14
C HIS A 41 9.10 0.90 3.03
N ASN A 42 9.72 -0.04 3.75
CA ASN A 42 10.77 0.30 4.71
C ASN A 42 12.07 0.75 4.04
N VAL A 43 12.42 0.19 2.88
CA VAL A 43 13.54 0.69 2.05
C VAL A 43 13.29 2.15 1.66
N ALA A 44 12.10 2.49 1.18
CA ALA A 44 11.75 3.88 0.84
C ALA A 44 11.89 4.84 2.02
N ARG A 45 11.42 4.39 3.19
CA ARG A 45 11.44 5.19 4.42
C ARG A 45 12.87 5.43 4.91
N GLU A 46 13.73 4.41 4.78
CA GLU A 46 15.16 4.52 5.06
C GLU A 46 15.85 5.47 4.09
N GLU A 47 15.55 5.39 2.79
CA GLU A 47 16.11 6.31 1.80
C GLU A 47 15.71 7.77 2.05
N LEU A 48 14.46 8.00 2.46
CA LEU A 48 13.97 9.32 2.85
C LEU A 48 14.64 9.83 4.14
N LEU A 49 14.92 8.96 5.10
CA LEU A 49 15.64 9.32 6.31
C LEU A 49 17.10 9.70 6.02
N ASN A 50 17.74 8.95 5.12
CA ASN A 50 19.17 9.08 4.80
C ASN A 50 19.46 10.05 3.63
N CYS A 51 18.46 10.77 3.14
CA CYS A 51 18.58 11.69 2.00
C CYS A 51 19.06 11.02 0.69
N THR A 52 18.87 9.72 0.54
CA THR A 52 19.24 8.98 -0.67
C THR A 52 18.07 8.83 -1.64
N PHE A 53 16.85 9.16 -1.21
CA PHE A 53 15.68 9.19 -2.09
C PHE A 53 15.76 10.40 -3.06
N PRO A 54 15.77 10.19 -4.38
CA PRO A 54 15.99 11.27 -5.35
C PRO A 54 14.93 12.38 -5.27
N GLY A 55 15.38 13.64 -5.17
CA GLY A 55 14.53 14.82 -5.22
C GLY A 55 13.68 15.08 -3.97
N GLN A 56 13.93 14.36 -2.88
CA GLN A 56 13.27 14.58 -1.59
C GLN A 56 14.29 15.00 -0.52
N PRO A 57 13.94 15.93 0.38
CA PRO A 57 14.80 16.28 1.51
C PRO A 57 14.83 15.14 2.53
N ALA A 58 15.89 15.10 3.33
CA ALA A 58 16.00 14.18 4.46
C ALA A 58 14.84 14.38 5.45
N ALA A 59 14.18 13.30 5.83
CA ALA A 59 13.23 13.33 6.93
C ALA A 59 13.98 13.48 8.26
N LYS A 60 13.45 14.29 9.18
CA LYS A 60 14.02 14.38 10.55
C LYS A 60 13.85 13.07 11.33
N THR A 61 12.72 12.40 11.11
CA THR A 61 12.35 11.14 11.76
C THR A 61 11.49 10.32 10.81
N MET A 62 11.81 9.04 10.62
CA MET A 62 11.03 8.14 9.78
C MET A 62 11.14 6.69 10.29
N PRO A 63 10.39 6.31 11.35
CA PRO A 63 10.49 4.96 11.91
C PRO A 63 10.02 3.91 10.90
N ALA A 64 10.63 2.72 10.89
CA ALA A 64 10.18 1.61 10.06
C ALA A 64 8.74 1.21 10.41
N PHE A 65 7.98 0.80 9.39
CA PHE A 65 6.69 0.17 9.57
C PHE A 65 6.85 -1.26 10.09
N VAL A 66 5.81 -1.67 10.81
CA VAL A 66 5.57 -3.06 11.22
C VAL A 66 4.27 -3.50 10.59
N TRP A 67 4.19 -4.79 10.25
CA TRP A 67 2.95 -5.35 9.75
C TRP A 67 1.91 -5.47 10.86
N GLN A 68 0.66 -5.13 10.56
CA GLN A 68 -0.49 -5.40 11.44
C GLN A 68 -1.52 -6.24 10.69
N ASP A 69 -1.85 -7.41 11.24
CA ASP A 69 -2.79 -8.34 10.59
C ASP A 69 -4.23 -7.81 10.57
N SER A 70 -4.58 -6.92 11.50
CA SER A 70 -5.89 -6.27 11.56
C SER A 70 -6.10 -5.27 10.41
N LEU A 71 -5.07 -4.45 10.11
CA LEU A 71 -5.03 -3.61 8.91
C LEU A 71 -5.07 -4.45 7.63
N ALA A 72 -4.34 -5.56 7.59
CA ALA A 72 -4.34 -6.47 6.45
C ALA A 72 -5.73 -7.11 6.21
N GLY A 73 -6.43 -7.49 7.28
CA GLY A 73 -7.79 -8.01 7.20
C GLY A 73 -8.77 -6.99 6.61
N THR A 74 -8.66 -5.73 7.02
CA THR A 74 -9.48 -4.63 6.47
C THR A 74 -9.16 -4.36 5.01
N ALA A 75 -7.86 -4.37 4.64
CA ALA A 75 -7.43 -4.23 3.25
C ALA A 75 -7.96 -5.37 2.37
N ARG A 76 -7.91 -6.61 2.87
CA ARG A 76 -8.48 -7.79 2.20
C ARG A 76 -9.97 -7.59 1.93
N ASN A 77 -10.76 -7.22 2.93
CA ASN A 77 -12.20 -7.01 2.78
C ASN A 77 -12.52 -5.98 1.68
N LEU A 78 -11.76 -4.89 1.61
CA LEU A 78 -11.92 -3.90 0.53
C LEU A 78 -11.57 -4.51 -0.84
N SER A 79 -10.43 -5.18 -0.94
CA SER A 79 -9.99 -5.75 -2.21
C SER A 79 -10.89 -6.90 -2.70
N GLU A 80 -11.51 -7.66 -1.80
CA GLU A 80 -12.53 -8.67 -2.10
C GLU A 80 -13.85 -8.05 -2.60
N SER A 81 -14.16 -6.79 -2.21
CA SER A 81 -15.33 -6.07 -2.75
C SER A 81 -15.24 -5.82 -4.25
N CYS A 82 -14.03 -5.91 -4.81
CA CYS A 82 -13.79 -5.76 -6.23
C CYS A 82 -14.15 -4.35 -6.78
N VAL A 83 -14.36 -3.36 -5.91
CA VAL A 83 -14.61 -1.97 -6.29
C VAL A 83 -13.34 -1.17 -6.10
N PHE A 84 -12.77 -0.64 -7.19
CA PHE A 84 -11.57 0.20 -7.15
C PHE A 84 -11.89 1.62 -6.66
N GLN A 85 -12.23 1.74 -5.38
CA GLN A 85 -12.48 3.00 -4.70
C GLN A 85 -12.15 2.89 -3.21
N HIS A 86 -11.93 4.01 -2.56
CA HIS A 86 -11.79 4.03 -1.12
C HIS A 86 -13.13 3.70 -0.44
N ASN A 87 -13.12 2.82 0.58
CA ASN A 87 -14.29 2.59 1.45
C ASN A 87 -14.50 3.74 2.44
N ASP A 88 -15.61 3.76 3.16
CA ASP A 88 -15.89 4.82 4.13
C ASP A 88 -14.91 4.76 5.32
N ASN A 89 -14.66 5.89 5.97
CA ASN A 89 -13.76 5.95 7.13
C ASN A 89 -14.19 5.00 8.26
N ALA A 90 -15.50 4.82 8.44
CA ALA A 90 -16.05 3.91 9.44
C ALA A 90 -15.66 2.45 9.18
N ASP A 91 -15.51 2.06 7.91
CA ASP A 91 -15.11 0.71 7.50
C ASP A 91 -13.60 0.46 7.64
N ARG A 92 -12.83 1.49 8.02
CA ARG A 92 -11.38 1.39 8.21
C ARG A 92 -10.95 1.45 9.67
N ILE A 93 -11.89 1.64 10.59
CA ILE A 93 -11.59 1.65 12.02
C ILE A 93 -11.16 0.26 12.43
N VAL A 94 -9.96 0.16 13.00
CA VAL A 94 -9.37 -1.10 13.42
C VAL A 94 -8.62 -0.91 14.72
N ASP A 95 -8.73 -1.87 15.63
CA ASP A 95 -8.14 -1.83 16.96
C ASP A 95 -8.41 -0.48 17.67
N ASN A 96 -7.37 0.30 17.96
CA ASN A 96 -7.43 1.61 18.59
C ASN A 96 -7.23 2.77 17.60
N TYR A 97 -7.25 2.52 16.29
CA TYR A 97 -7.03 3.53 15.26
C TYR A 97 -8.35 4.00 14.65
N THR A 98 -8.73 5.24 14.94
CA THR A 98 -9.93 5.89 14.36
C THR A 98 -9.68 6.44 12.95
N TYR A 99 -8.41 6.68 12.58
CA TYR A 99 -8.02 7.20 11.28
C TYR A 99 -6.97 6.31 10.65
N VAL A 100 -7.33 5.67 9.54
CA VAL A 100 -6.48 4.73 8.81
C VAL A 100 -6.37 5.19 7.36
N GLY A 101 -5.12 5.42 6.92
CA GLY A 101 -4.80 5.74 5.53
C GLY A 101 -4.95 4.53 4.61
N GLN A 102 -5.09 4.77 3.31
CA GLN A 102 -5.28 3.71 2.33
C GLN A 102 -4.63 4.09 1.00
N ASN A 103 -3.82 3.19 0.47
CA ASN A 103 -3.32 3.26 -0.90
C ASN A 103 -4.03 2.16 -1.70
N LEU A 104 -4.48 2.49 -2.92
CA LEU A 104 -5.11 1.55 -3.84
C LEU A 104 -4.28 1.47 -5.11
N ALA A 105 -4.16 0.26 -5.64
CA ALA A 105 -3.60 0.02 -6.96
C ALA A 105 -4.44 -1.05 -7.67
N GLY A 106 -4.33 -1.19 -8.99
CA GLY A 106 -5.14 -2.13 -9.76
C GLY A 106 -4.49 -2.42 -11.10
N ALA A 107 -4.61 -3.66 -11.58
CA ALA A 107 -4.07 -4.10 -12.86
C ALA A 107 -5.04 -5.08 -13.56
N PRO A 108 -5.10 -5.09 -14.91
CA PRO A 108 -5.98 -6.00 -15.66
C PRO A 108 -5.49 -7.46 -15.66
N THR A 109 -4.18 -7.69 -15.52
CA THR A 109 -3.53 -9.01 -15.45
C THR A 109 -2.34 -8.92 -14.49
N VAL A 110 -2.07 -9.99 -13.75
CA VAL A 110 -0.98 -10.07 -12.79
C VAL A 110 0.01 -11.13 -13.30
N GLU A 111 1.19 -10.71 -13.72
CA GLU A 111 2.37 -11.58 -13.77
C GLU A 111 3.20 -11.23 -12.54
N MET A 112 3.37 -12.20 -11.64
CA MET A 112 4.25 -12.09 -10.47
C MET A 112 5.65 -12.56 -10.84
#